data_AF-A0A9W9UCG3-F1
#
_entry.id   AF-A0A9W9UCG3-F1
#
_cell.length_a   1.000
_cell.length_b   1.000
_cell.length_c   1.000
_cell.angle_alpha   90.00
_cell.angle_beta   90.00
_cell.angle_gamma   90.00
#
_symmetry.space_group_name_H-M   'P 1'
#
loop_
_entity.id
_entity.type
_entity.pdbx_description
1 polymer ?
#
loop_
_entity_poly.entity_id
_entity_poly.type
_entity_poly.pdbx_seq_one_letter_code
_entity_poly.pdbx_strand_id
1 'polypeptide(L)'
;MTENQRPVGLLFDIGGVCVVSPFQAILDYEVSQNIPPGWVNFSISRTKPNGSWHKLERGDIPMDAEFFAGFNTDLCNPTLWKQFHEQLHQKKGLSGNAPIPPLPTVDAEWLFWEMMRVSRTPDPYMLPALKKLRASGKYLIGALSNTVKFPEGHPYNNDASGVRSQFDFFISSAHTGLRKPDPKIYEVAIQEMNTLAKQRGLAKVQPSDIVFLDDIGENLKAGKNAGLRTVKVTLGRIQDAVMELEKITGLDLLEGGDKARL
;
A
#
# COMPACT_ATOMS: atom_id res chain seq x y z
N MET A 1 -19.34 23.17 -5.09
CA MET A 1 -20.38 22.63 -4.19
C MET A 1 -20.49 21.12 -4.39
N THR A 2 -19.68 20.30 -3.71
CA THR A 2 -19.81 18.82 -3.71
C THR A 2 -19.23 18.19 -2.43
N GLU A 3 -19.26 18.89 -1.29
CA GLU A 3 -18.66 18.38 -0.05
C GLU A 3 -19.54 17.41 0.77
N ASN A 4 -20.78 17.16 0.36
CA ASN A 4 -21.75 16.41 1.19
C ASN A 4 -22.37 15.15 0.57
N GLN A 5 -21.86 14.67 -0.57
CA GLN A 5 -22.38 13.42 -1.15
C GLN A 5 -21.63 12.19 -0.62
N ARG A 6 -22.37 11.29 0.02
CA ARG A 6 -21.85 9.98 0.45
C ARG A 6 -21.34 9.20 -0.77
N PRO A 7 -20.20 8.49 -0.67
CA PRO A 7 -19.69 7.68 -1.76
C PRO A 7 -20.62 6.51 -2.08
N VAL A 8 -20.48 6.00 -3.30
CA VAL A 8 -21.04 4.71 -3.71
C VAL A 8 -20.01 3.60 -3.48
N GLY A 9 -18.74 3.89 -3.78
CA GLY A 9 -17.64 2.94 -3.68
C GLY A 9 -16.55 3.38 -2.69
N LEU A 10 -15.97 2.42 -2.00
CA LEU A 10 -14.78 2.58 -1.17
C LEU A 10 -13.70 1.66 -1.72
N LEU A 11 -12.52 2.22 -2.02
CA LEU A 11 -11.39 1.51 -2.57
C LEU A 11 -10.22 1.61 -1.58
N PHE A 12 -9.61 0.49 -1.22
CA PHE A 12 -8.57 0.44 -0.20
C PHE A 12 -7.27 -0.11 -0.78
N ASP A 13 -6.14 0.51 -0.45
CA ASP A 13 -4.88 -0.23 -0.39
C ASP A 13 -4.91 -1.23 0.78
N ILE A 14 -3.98 -2.18 0.75
CA ILE A 14 -3.88 -3.24 1.75
C ILE A 14 -2.74 -2.97 2.72
N GLY A 15 -1.49 -2.94 2.23
CA GLY A 15 -0.32 -2.67 3.07
C GLY A 15 -0.35 -1.25 3.63
N GLY A 16 -0.22 -1.09 4.95
CA GLY A 16 -0.26 0.21 5.61
C GLY A 16 -1.66 0.81 5.81
N VAL A 17 -2.70 0.12 5.32
CA VAL A 17 -4.10 0.54 5.47
C VAL A 17 -4.93 -0.53 6.19
N CYS A 18 -5.04 -1.74 5.61
CA CYS A 18 -5.80 -2.85 6.18
C CYS A 18 -4.94 -3.82 6.99
N VAL A 19 -3.64 -3.86 6.69
CA VAL A 19 -2.62 -4.64 7.40
C VAL A 19 -1.42 -3.76 7.68
N VAL A 20 -0.55 -4.20 8.60
CA VAL A 20 0.68 -3.46 8.95
C VAL A 20 1.54 -3.24 7.69
N SER A 21 2.07 -2.02 7.56
CA SER A 21 2.89 -1.62 6.41
C SER A 21 4.19 -2.42 6.36
N PRO A 22 4.61 -2.92 5.18
CA PRO A 22 5.93 -3.54 5.03
C PRO A 22 7.06 -2.55 5.30
N PHE A 23 6.80 -1.24 5.25
CA PHE A 23 7.80 -0.22 5.59
C PHE A 23 8.24 -0.27 7.05
N GLN A 24 7.41 -0.80 7.96
CA GLN A 24 7.83 -1.01 9.34
C GLN A 24 8.91 -2.10 9.42
N ALA A 25 8.72 -3.22 8.71
CA ALA A 25 9.72 -4.29 8.65
C ALA A 25 11.04 -3.80 8.03
N ILE A 26 10.96 -2.95 6.99
CA ILE A 26 12.15 -2.32 6.41
C ILE A 26 12.88 -1.47 7.45
N LEU A 27 12.16 -0.62 8.18
CA LEU A 27 12.76 0.26 9.18
C LEU A 27 13.44 -0.54 10.29
N ASP A 28 12.75 -1.55 10.82
CA ASP A 28 13.27 -2.42 11.88
C ASP A 28 14.53 -3.17 11.42
N TYR A 29 14.52 -3.66 10.17
CA TYR A 29 15.67 -4.29 9.57
C TYR A 29 16.85 -3.33 9.43
N GLU A 30 16.63 -2.14 8.86
CA GLU A 30 17.67 -1.12 8.69
C GLU A 30 18.32 -0.76 10.03
N VAL A 31 17.51 -0.52 11.07
CA VAL A 31 18.01 -0.25 12.42
C VAL A 31 18.82 -1.43 12.96
N SER A 32 18.33 -2.67 12.82
CA SER A 32 19.04 -3.87 13.30
C SER A 32 20.39 -4.10 12.63
N GLN A 33 20.53 -3.67 11.36
CA GLN A 33 21.74 -3.84 10.55
C GLN A 33 22.64 -2.60 10.56
N ASN A 34 22.34 -1.59 11.39
CA ASN A 34 23.04 -0.29 11.41
C ASN A 34 23.06 0.42 10.05
N ILE A 35 22.04 0.20 9.24
CA ILE A 35 21.81 0.90 7.97
C ILE A 35 21.04 2.19 8.28
N PRO A 36 21.44 3.37 7.73
CA PRO A 36 20.68 4.59 7.94
C PRO A 36 19.24 4.45 7.41
N PRO A 37 18.22 4.81 8.20
CA PRO A 37 16.84 4.62 7.82
C PRO A 37 16.46 5.24 6.47
N GLY A 38 15.71 4.48 5.68
CA GLY A 38 15.20 4.86 4.37
C GLY A 38 16.06 4.41 3.18
N TRP A 39 17.15 3.67 3.40
CA TRP A 39 18.01 3.13 2.34
C TRP A 39 17.25 2.19 1.39
N VAL A 40 16.56 1.19 1.93
CA VAL A 40 15.87 0.16 1.14
C VAL A 40 14.79 0.81 0.28
N ASN A 41 13.97 1.67 0.89
CA ASN A 41 12.93 2.42 0.17
C ASN A 41 13.53 3.37 -0.87
N PHE A 42 14.67 4.00 -0.58
CA PHE A 42 15.39 4.83 -1.54
C PHE A 42 15.83 3.98 -2.75
N SER A 43 16.49 2.84 -2.53
CA SER A 43 16.95 1.96 -3.60
C SER A 43 15.78 1.46 -4.46
N ILE A 44 14.71 0.94 -3.83
CA ILE A 44 13.49 0.53 -4.54
C ILE A 44 12.98 1.70 -5.39
N SER A 45 12.82 2.89 -4.83
CA SER A 45 12.29 4.05 -5.57
C SER A 45 13.16 4.50 -6.75
N ARG A 46 14.48 4.30 -6.69
CA ARG A 46 15.43 4.73 -7.74
C ARG A 46 15.62 3.70 -8.85
N THR A 47 15.30 2.45 -8.59
CA THR A 47 15.31 1.39 -9.60
C THR A 47 14.01 1.33 -10.41
N LYS A 48 13.01 2.17 -10.10
CA LYS A 48 11.76 2.23 -10.88
C LYS A 48 12.01 2.62 -12.35
N PRO A 49 11.25 2.07 -13.32
CA PRO A 49 10.22 1.04 -13.16
C PRO A 49 10.77 -0.40 -13.27
N ASN A 50 12.07 -0.59 -13.46
CA ASN A 50 12.66 -1.85 -13.91
C ASN A 50 13.41 -2.65 -12.84
N GLY A 51 13.46 -2.16 -11.60
CA GLY A 51 14.00 -2.87 -10.46
C GLY A 51 13.25 -4.17 -10.18
N SER A 52 13.93 -5.11 -9.53
CA SER A 52 13.44 -6.47 -9.28
C SER A 52 12.13 -6.46 -8.51
N TRP A 53 12.00 -5.57 -7.51
CA TRP A 53 10.75 -5.36 -6.76
C TRP A 53 9.58 -4.96 -7.67
N HIS A 54 9.81 -4.04 -8.61
CA HIS A 54 8.76 -3.54 -9.50
C HIS A 54 8.30 -4.60 -10.50
N LYS A 55 9.25 -5.39 -11.02
CA LYS A 55 8.96 -6.52 -11.90
C LYS A 55 8.16 -7.60 -11.17
N LEU A 56 8.54 -7.93 -9.93
CA LEU A 56 7.79 -8.88 -9.10
C LEU A 56 6.37 -8.37 -8.82
N GLU A 57 6.21 -7.10 -8.45
CA GLU A 57 4.89 -6.52 -8.17
C GLU A 57 4.00 -6.41 -9.42
N ARG A 58 4.56 -6.37 -10.62
CA ARG A 58 3.77 -6.51 -11.87
C ARG A 58 3.55 -7.96 -12.28
N GLY A 59 4.21 -8.92 -11.64
CA GLY A 59 4.18 -10.31 -12.05
C GLY A 59 4.92 -10.56 -13.37
N ASP A 60 5.86 -9.69 -13.74
CA ASP A 60 6.74 -9.84 -14.90
C ASP A 60 7.75 -10.99 -14.70
N ILE A 61 8.10 -11.26 -13.44
CA ILE A 61 9.02 -12.32 -13.01
C ILE A 61 8.39 -13.12 -11.85
N PRO A 62 8.72 -14.42 -11.71
CA PRO A 62 8.28 -15.24 -10.58
C PRO A 62 9.01 -14.87 -9.27
N MET A 63 8.47 -15.35 -8.14
CA MET A 63 9.13 -15.30 -6.84
C MET A 63 10.04 -16.53 -6.68
N ASP A 64 11.30 -16.39 -7.05
CA ASP A 64 12.30 -17.45 -6.99
C ASP A 64 13.71 -16.91 -6.64
N ALA A 65 14.72 -17.79 -6.72
CA ALA A 65 16.10 -17.44 -6.43
C ALA A 65 16.66 -16.32 -7.32
N GLU A 66 16.21 -16.21 -8.58
CA GLU A 66 16.65 -15.14 -9.49
C GLU A 66 16.09 -13.79 -9.05
N PHE A 67 14.81 -13.75 -8.62
CA PHE A 67 14.25 -12.56 -8.01
C PHE A 67 15.06 -12.12 -6.78
N PHE A 68 15.37 -13.02 -5.85
CA PHE A 68 16.10 -12.67 -4.62
C PHE A 68 17.52 -12.18 -4.93
N ALA A 69 18.22 -12.80 -5.87
CA ALA A 69 19.53 -12.35 -6.32
C ALA A 69 19.48 -10.96 -6.98
N GLY A 70 18.46 -10.71 -7.82
CA GLY A 70 18.23 -9.42 -8.44
C GLY A 70 17.89 -8.33 -7.42
N PHE A 71 17.00 -8.64 -6.46
CA PHE A 71 16.61 -7.70 -5.42
C PHE A 71 17.80 -7.37 -4.51
N ASN A 72 18.64 -8.36 -4.19
CA ASN A 72 19.87 -8.10 -3.45
C ASN A 72 20.84 -7.19 -4.23
N THR A 73 20.98 -7.41 -5.54
CA THR A 73 21.79 -6.56 -6.42
C THR A 73 21.29 -5.12 -6.43
N ASP A 74 19.97 -4.91 -6.45
CA ASP A 74 19.36 -3.58 -6.37
C ASP A 74 19.70 -2.89 -5.02
N LEU A 75 19.66 -3.64 -3.90
CA LEU A 75 19.96 -3.13 -2.55
C LEU A 75 21.46 -2.98 -2.25
N CYS A 76 22.33 -3.58 -3.06
CA CYS A 76 23.78 -3.49 -2.97
C CYS A 76 24.39 -2.68 -4.13
N ASN A 77 23.73 -1.60 -4.55
CA ASN A 77 24.22 -0.72 -5.62
C ASN A 77 25.10 0.42 -5.08
N PRO A 78 26.42 0.46 -5.36
CA PRO A 78 27.32 1.50 -4.83
C PRO A 78 26.97 2.92 -5.29
N THR A 79 26.46 3.07 -6.51
CA THR A 79 26.07 4.37 -7.07
C THR A 79 24.86 4.93 -6.33
N LEU A 80 23.84 4.11 -6.09
CA LEU A 80 22.67 4.53 -5.32
C LEU A 80 23.03 4.82 -3.87
N TRP A 81 23.94 4.04 -3.28
CA TRP A 81 24.40 4.25 -1.90
C TRP A 81 25.06 5.61 -1.73
N LYS A 82 25.92 5.97 -2.68
CA LYS A 82 26.54 7.30 -2.73
C LYS A 82 25.48 8.41 -2.80
N GLN A 83 24.52 8.30 -3.73
CA GLN A 83 23.45 9.29 -3.89
C GLN A 83 22.57 9.42 -2.64
N PHE A 84 22.26 8.30 -1.97
CA PHE A 84 21.49 8.31 -0.74
C PHE A 84 22.20 9.11 0.35
N HIS A 85 23.50 8.88 0.54
CA HIS A 85 24.31 9.62 1.51
C HIS A 85 24.48 11.10 1.15
N GLU A 86 24.69 11.43 -0.13
CA GLU A 86 24.71 12.82 -0.59
C GLU A 86 23.40 13.54 -0.23
N GLN A 87 22.25 12.90 -0.44
CA GLN A 87 20.95 13.46 -0.07
C GLN A 87 20.79 13.58 1.46
N LEU A 88 21.28 12.61 2.24
CA LEU A 88 21.26 12.69 3.71
C LEU A 88 22.13 13.83 4.23
N HIS A 89 23.33 14.01 3.67
CA HIS A 89 24.24 15.09 4.05
C HIS A 89 23.62 16.45 3.72
N GLN A 90 23.04 16.60 2.53
CA GLN A 90 22.35 17.83 2.15
C GLN A 90 21.19 18.15 3.10
N LYS A 91 20.36 17.16 3.46
CA LYS A 91 19.26 17.34 4.43
C LYS A 91 19.75 17.73 5.83
N LYS A 92 20.94 17.30 6.23
CA LYS A 92 21.56 17.63 7.51
C LYS A 92 22.39 18.93 7.47
N GLY A 93 22.44 19.63 6.34
CA GLY A 93 23.27 20.82 6.17
C GLY A 93 24.78 20.53 6.27
N LEU A 94 25.19 19.27 6.09
CA LEU A 94 26.59 18.86 6.11
C LEU A 94 27.22 19.15 4.74
N SER A 95 28.45 19.68 4.75
CA SER A 95 29.23 19.92 3.52
C SER A 95 29.54 18.60 2.80
N GLY A 96 29.66 18.65 1.46
CA GLY A 96 29.76 17.48 0.56
C GLY A 96 30.97 16.55 0.74
N ASN A 97 31.74 16.68 1.82
CA ASN A 97 32.94 15.89 2.12
C ASN A 97 32.77 14.95 3.32
N ALA A 98 31.58 14.80 3.91
CA ALA A 98 31.38 13.83 4.96
C ALA A 98 31.62 12.39 4.43
N PRO A 99 32.38 11.55 5.16
CA PRO A 99 32.73 10.21 4.69
C PRO A 99 31.49 9.34 4.54
N ILE A 100 31.41 8.62 3.42
CA ILE A 100 30.33 7.67 3.14
C ILE A 100 30.74 6.32 3.75
N PRO A 101 29.91 5.71 4.62
CA PRO A 101 30.21 4.40 5.17
C PRO A 101 30.27 3.32 4.07
N PRO A 102 30.91 2.17 4.34
CA PRO A 102 30.87 1.04 3.41
C PRO A 102 29.44 0.66 3.05
N LEU A 103 29.26 0.19 1.81
CA LEU A 103 27.98 -0.34 1.35
C LEU A 103 27.57 -1.52 2.27
N PRO A 104 26.32 -1.55 2.78
CA PRO A 104 25.89 -2.63 3.66
C PRO A 104 25.71 -3.93 2.89
N THR A 105 25.98 -5.04 3.57
CA THR A 105 25.50 -6.35 3.14
C THR A 105 24.03 -6.46 3.54
N VAL A 106 23.17 -6.82 2.59
CA VAL A 106 21.74 -7.00 2.83
C VAL A 106 21.38 -8.46 2.57
N ASP A 107 20.54 -9.02 3.42
CA ASP A 107 19.85 -10.29 3.19
C ASP A 107 18.47 -9.97 2.63
N ALA A 108 18.41 -9.83 1.30
CA ALA A 108 17.21 -9.41 0.60
C ALA A 108 16.08 -10.44 0.69
N GLU A 109 16.41 -11.72 0.80
CA GLU A 109 15.42 -12.80 0.95
C GLU A 109 14.81 -12.79 2.36
N TRP A 110 15.64 -12.71 3.40
CA TRP A 110 15.13 -12.56 4.76
C TRP A 110 14.25 -11.31 4.90
N LEU A 111 14.74 -10.17 4.41
CA LEU A 111 14.01 -8.90 4.44
C LEU A 111 12.68 -9.01 3.71
N PHE A 112 12.66 -9.65 2.53
CA PHE A 112 11.45 -9.92 1.78
C PHE A 112 10.42 -10.69 2.62
N TRP A 113 10.83 -11.82 3.18
CA TRP A 113 9.91 -12.66 3.95
C TRP A 113 9.42 -11.98 5.22
N GLU A 114 10.26 -11.16 5.86
CA GLU A 114 9.87 -10.37 7.02
C GLU A 114 8.84 -9.30 6.67
N MET A 115 9.02 -8.58 5.54
CA MET A 115 8.01 -7.67 5.01
C MET A 115 6.68 -8.39 4.77
N MET A 116 6.72 -9.57 4.12
CA MET A 116 5.51 -10.34 3.85
C MET A 116 4.82 -10.80 5.13
N ARG A 117 5.58 -11.26 6.13
CA ARG A 117 5.08 -11.70 7.44
C ARG A 117 4.37 -10.56 8.17
N VAL A 118 5.01 -9.41 8.29
CA VAL A 118 4.44 -8.22 8.96
C VAL A 118 3.15 -7.78 8.25
N SER A 119 3.15 -7.75 6.92
CA SER A 119 1.98 -7.42 6.11
C SER A 119 0.90 -8.51 6.05
N ARG A 120 0.90 -9.48 6.97
CA ARG A 120 -0.26 -10.36 7.25
C ARG A 120 -1.03 -9.96 8.50
N THR A 121 -0.45 -9.13 9.37
CA THR A 121 -1.08 -8.68 10.61
C THR A 121 -2.15 -7.63 10.28
N PRO A 122 -3.44 -7.88 10.57
CA PRO A 122 -4.49 -6.88 10.37
C PRO A 122 -4.29 -5.65 11.22
N ASP A 123 -4.65 -4.49 10.67
CA ASP A 123 -4.73 -3.28 11.47
C ASP A 123 -5.93 -3.38 12.45
N PRO A 124 -5.72 -3.07 13.75
CA PRO A 124 -6.75 -3.24 14.77
C PRO A 124 -7.93 -2.28 14.64
N TYR A 125 -7.81 -1.18 13.90
CA TYR A 125 -8.90 -0.22 13.68
C TYR A 125 -9.58 -0.45 12.33
N MET A 126 -8.80 -0.71 11.27
CA MET A 126 -9.33 -0.82 9.92
C MET A 126 -10.08 -2.13 9.67
N LEU A 127 -9.64 -3.27 10.21
CA LEU A 127 -10.36 -4.54 9.99
C LEU A 127 -11.77 -4.53 10.62
N PRO A 128 -11.97 -4.09 11.88
CA PRO A 128 -13.32 -3.92 12.43
C PRO A 128 -14.17 -2.94 11.61
N ALA A 129 -13.59 -1.82 11.16
CA ALA A 129 -14.28 -0.86 10.31
C ALA A 129 -14.74 -1.50 8.98
N LEU A 130 -13.88 -2.28 8.32
CA LEU A 130 -14.23 -3.03 7.09
C LEU A 130 -15.37 -4.01 7.32
N LYS A 131 -15.37 -4.74 8.44
CA LYS A 131 -16.46 -5.67 8.79
C LYS A 131 -17.79 -4.92 8.92
N LYS A 132 -17.80 -3.77 9.59
CA LYS A 132 -19.00 -2.93 9.74
C LYS A 132 -19.46 -2.32 8.41
N LEU A 133 -18.51 -1.86 7.57
CA LEU A 133 -18.80 -1.36 6.22
C LEU A 133 -19.47 -2.45 5.38
N ARG A 134 -18.92 -3.66 5.36
CA ARG A 134 -19.48 -4.80 4.64
C ARG A 134 -20.85 -5.19 5.17
N ALA A 135 -21.00 -5.33 6.50
CA ALA A 135 -22.26 -5.69 7.14
C ALA A 135 -23.38 -4.66 6.88
N SER A 136 -23.03 -3.40 6.63
CA SER A 136 -24.02 -2.37 6.29
C SER A 136 -24.73 -2.62 4.96
N GLY A 137 -24.07 -3.29 4.01
CA GLY A 137 -24.57 -3.48 2.64
C GLY A 137 -24.71 -2.19 1.81
N LYS A 138 -24.29 -1.03 2.33
CA LYS A 138 -24.52 0.29 1.71
C LYS A 138 -23.50 0.69 0.66
N TYR A 139 -22.30 0.10 0.69
CA TYR A 139 -21.17 0.49 -0.15
C TYR A 139 -20.67 -0.66 -1.00
N LEU A 140 -20.12 -0.33 -2.15
CA LEU A 140 -19.26 -1.22 -2.93
C LEU A 140 -17.86 -1.14 -2.34
N ILE A 141 -17.24 -2.27 -1.99
CA ILE A 141 -15.96 -2.27 -1.28
C ILE A 141 -14.92 -3.01 -2.12
N GLY A 142 -13.94 -2.29 -2.65
CA GLY A 142 -12.87 -2.86 -3.46
C GLY A 142 -11.50 -2.72 -2.81
N ALA A 143 -10.56 -3.58 -3.19
CA ALA A 143 -9.15 -3.43 -2.89
C ALA A 143 -8.34 -3.14 -4.15
N LEU A 144 -7.34 -2.26 -4.05
CA LEU A 144 -6.39 -1.91 -5.11
C LEU A 144 -4.97 -1.86 -4.52
N SER A 145 -4.19 -2.92 -4.75
CA SER A 145 -2.91 -3.07 -4.07
C SER A 145 -1.77 -3.53 -4.97
N ASN A 146 -0.60 -2.94 -4.75
CA ASN A 146 0.64 -3.44 -5.29
C ASN A 146 1.01 -4.69 -4.48
N THR A 147 1.02 -5.84 -5.15
CA THR A 147 1.10 -7.17 -4.52
C THR A 147 2.02 -8.06 -5.33
N VAL A 148 2.36 -9.22 -4.78
CA VAL A 148 3.21 -10.23 -5.41
C VAL A 148 2.42 -11.53 -5.61
N LYS A 149 2.90 -12.39 -6.52
CA LYS A 149 2.40 -13.77 -6.67
C LYS A 149 3.30 -14.70 -5.87
N PHE A 150 2.75 -15.37 -4.85
CA PHE A 150 3.48 -16.41 -4.12
C PHE A 150 3.50 -17.72 -4.92
N PRO A 151 4.48 -18.60 -4.69
CA PRO A 151 4.49 -19.94 -5.27
C PRO A 151 3.18 -20.69 -5.01
N GLU A 152 2.83 -21.62 -5.90
CA GLU A 152 1.64 -22.45 -5.75
C GLU A 152 1.65 -23.21 -4.41
N GLY A 153 0.51 -23.29 -3.74
CA GLY A 153 0.39 -23.94 -2.43
C GLY A 153 0.97 -23.17 -1.24
N HIS A 154 1.62 -22.02 -1.47
CA HIS A 154 2.17 -21.22 -0.37
C HIS A 154 1.06 -20.72 0.58
N PRO A 155 1.24 -20.79 1.92
CA PRO A 155 0.20 -20.40 2.88
C PRO A 155 -0.33 -18.97 2.72
N TYR A 156 0.51 -18.05 2.24
CA TYR A 156 0.12 -16.65 2.01
C TYR A 156 -0.83 -16.43 0.83
N ASN A 157 -1.10 -17.45 0.03
CA ASN A 157 -2.19 -17.41 -0.95
C ASN A 157 -3.59 -17.46 -0.29
N ASN A 158 -3.67 -17.91 0.97
CA ASN A 158 -4.91 -18.03 1.72
C ASN A 158 -5.25 -16.73 2.47
N ASP A 159 -6.55 -16.43 2.63
CA ASP A 159 -7.02 -15.30 3.43
C ASP A 159 -7.08 -15.63 4.93
N ALA A 160 -5.93 -15.98 5.52
CA ALA A 160 -5.85 -16.39 6.92
C ALA A 160 -6.31 -15.30 7.90
N SER A 161 -6.16 -14.02 7.53
CA SER A 161 -6.56 -12.89 8.36
C SER A 161 -8.03 -12.47 8.22
N GLY A 162 -8.73 -12.98 7.20
CA GLY A 162 -10.10 -12.57 6.88
C GLY A 162 -10.21 -11.14 6.30
N VAL A 163 -9.09 -10.51 5.95
CA VAL A 163 -9.09 -9.14 5.37
C VAL A 163 -9.60 -9.20 3.93
N ARG A 164 -9.11 -10.15 3.11
CA ARG A 164 -9.47 -10.22 1.69
C ARG A 164 -10.95 -10.49 1.48
N SER A 165 -11.54 -11.32 2.34
CA SER A 165 -12.96 -11.64 2.33
C SER A 165 -13.88 -10.48 2.72
N GLN A 166 -13.34 -9.32 3.14
CA GLN A 166 -14.15 -8.13 3.36
C GLN A 166 -14.49 -7.36 2.09
N PHE A 167 -13.76 -7.61 1.00
CA PHE A 167 -13.94 -6.91 -0.27
C PHE A 167 -14.89 -7.65 -1.21
N ASP A 168 -15.59 -6.90 -2.06
CA ASP A 168 -16.40 -7.39 -3.16
C ASP A 168 -15.53 -7.80 -4.36
N PHE A 169 -14.43 -7.08 -4.59
CA PHE A 169 -13.42 -7.41 -5.58
C PHE A 169 -12.02 -7.00 -5.11
N PHE A 170 -11.00 -7.60 -5.70
CA PHE A 170 -9.61 -7.37 -5.34
C PHE A 170 -8.74 -7.23 -6.59
N ILE A 171 -8.14 -6.06 -6.79
CA ILE A 171 -7.21 -5.78 -7.88
C ILE A 171 -5.79 -5.93 -7.36
N SER A 172 -5.11 -6.96 -7.86
CA SER A 172 -3.71 -7.27 -7.57
C SER A 172 -2.84 -6.87 -8.76
N SER A 173 -1.85 -6.01 -8.52
CA SER A 173 -0.90 -5.59 -9.56
C SER A 173 -0.18 -6.76 -10.23
N ALA A 174 0.20 -7.79 -9.47
CA ALA A 174 0.90 -8.94 -10.03
C ALA A 174 0.01 -9.79 -10.94
N HIS A 175 -1.31 -9.75 -10.75
CA HIS A 175 -2.26 -10.46 -11.60
C HIS A 175 -2.63 -9.65 -12.86
N THR A 176 -2.69 -8.33 -12.75
CA THR A 176 -3.08 -7.46 -13.87
C THR A 176 -1.91 -6.97 -14.73
N GLY A 177 -0.67 -7.01 -14.22
CA GLY A 177 0.50 -6.38 -14.85
C GLY A 177 0.56 -4.87 -14.67
N LEU A 178 -0.45 -4.27 -14.03
CA LEU A 178 -0.55 -2.82 -13.82
C LEU A 178 -0.20 -2.50 -12.38
N ARG A 179 0.62 -1.48 -12.15
CA ARG A 179 1.10 -1.12 -10.81
C ARG A 179 0.78 0.34 -10.50
N LYS A 180 0.29 0.64 -9.29
CA LYS A 180 0.21 2.04 -8.83
C LYS A 180 1.62 2.66 -8.87
N PRO A 181 1.79 3.91 -9.33
CA PRO A 181 0.78 4.91 -9.66
C PRO A 181 0.40 5.00 -11.16
N ASP A 182 0.56 3.95 -11.97
CA ASP A 182 0.15 3.95 -13.39
C ASP A 182 -1.35 4.29 -13.53
N PRO A 183 -1.74 5.31 -14.32
CA PRO A 183 -3.15 5.68 -14.52
C PRO A 183 -4.07 4.52 -14.89
N LYS A 184 -3.58 3.54 -15.66
CA LYS A 184 -4.37 2.41 -16.15
C LYS A 184 -4.93 1.54 -15.03
N ILE A 185 -4.22 1.40 -13.90
CA ILE A 185 -4.72 0.57 -12.80
C ILE A 185 -5.95 1.20 -12.13
N TYR A 186 -6.04 2.54 -12.11
CA TYR A 186 -7.19 3.27 -11.59
C TYR A 186 -8.38 3.17 -12.56
N GLU A 187 -8.13 3.20 -13.87
CA GLU A 187 -9.16 2.97 -14.89
C GLU A 187 -9.80 1.58 -14.71
N VAL A 188 -8.98 0.54 -14.50
CA VAL A 188 -9.47 -0.82 -14.19
C VAL A 188 -10.29 -0.82 -12.89
N ALA A 189 -9.83 -0.15 -11.83
CA ALA A 189 -10.60 -0.06 -10.58
C ALA A 189 -11.97 0.61 -10.74
N ILE A 190 -12.05 1.66 -11.56
CA ILE A 190 -13.30 2.34 -11.88
C ILE A 190 -14.22 1.43 -12.72
N GLN A 191 -13.66 0.63 -13.63
CA GLN A 191 -14.41 -0.35 -14.42
C GLN A 191 -14.99 -1.48 -13.56
N GLU A 192 -14.20 -2.01 -12.62
CA GLU A 192 -14.67 -3.03 -11.66
C GLU A 192 -15.79 -2.50 -10.76
N MET A 193 -15.63 -1.28 -10.23
CA MET A 193 -16.69 -0.60 -9.47
C MET A 193 -17.98 -0.45 -10.28
N ASN A 194 -17.87 -0.07 -11.55
CA ASN A 194 -19.03 0.06 -12.44
C ASN A 194 -19.69 -1.29 -12.76
N THR A 195 -18.89 -2.34 -12.95
CA THR A 195 -19.38 -3.70 -13.17
C THR A 195 -20.18 -4.18 -11.97
N LEU A 196 -19.63 -4.02 -10.76
CA LEU A 196 -20.29 -4.38 -9.52
C LEU A 196 -21.55 -3.54 -9.27
N ALA A 197 -21.50 -2.23 -9.54
CA ALA A 197 -22.67 -1.35 -9.43
C ALA A 197 -23.82 -1.83 -10.31
N LYS A 198 -23.52 -2.17 -11.58
CA LYS A 198 -24.51 -2.71 -12.53
C LYS A 198 -25.09 -4.04 -12.03
N GLN A 199 -24.27 -4.94 -11.49
CA GLN A 199 -24.71 -6.21 -10.91
C GLN A 199 -25.66 -6.02 -9.72
N ARG A 200 -25.47 -4.95 -8.93
CA ARG A 200 -26.35 -4.56 -7.82
C ARG A 200 -27.53 -3.68 -8.23
N GLY A 201 -27.76 -3.46 -9.53
CA GLY A 201 -28.85 -2.62 -10.04
C GLY A 201 -28.68 -1.12 -9.74
N LEU A 202 -27.45 -0.67 -9.45
CA LEU A 202 -27.12 0.73 -9.21
C LEU A 202 -26.84 1.47 -10.51
N ALA A 203 -26.97 2.80 -10.46
CA ALA A 203 -26.54 3.67 -11.55
C ALA A 203 -25.02 3.57 -11.78
N LYS A 204 -24.58 4.02 -12.95
CA LYS A 204 -23.15 4.11 -13.29
C LYS A 204 -22.41 4.98 -12.26
N VAL A 205 -21.33 4.44 -11.70
CA VAL A 205 -20.48 5.08 -10.70
C VAL A 205 -19.50 6.02 -11.41
N GLN A 206 -19.53 7.29 -11.03
CA GLN A 206 -18.52 8.26 -11.46
C GLN A 206 -17.26 8.12 -10.60
N PRO A 207 -16.06 8.48 -11.11
CA PRO A 207 -14.85 8.47 -10.30
C PRO A 207 -14.99 9.25 -8.98
N SER A 208 -15.72 10.38 -8.99
CA SER A 208 -15.98 11.20 -7.81
C SER A 208 -16.84 10.51 -6.74
N ASP A 209 -17.58 9.47 -7.10
CA ASP A 209 -18.40 8.66 -6.19
C ASP A 209 -17.56 7.64 -5.41
N ILE A 210 -16.27 7.49 -5.74
CA ILE A 210 -15.35 6.54 -5.14
C ILE A 210 -14.37 7.27 -4.22
N VAL A 211 -14.19 6.77 -3.00
CA VAL A 211 -13.14 7.23 -2.08
C VAL A 211 -12.04 6.18 -2.03
N PHE A 212 -10.81 6.59 -2.37
CA PHE A 212 -9.62 5.76 -2.35
C PHE A 212 -8.74 6.06 -1.12
N LEU A 213 -8.40 5.01 -0.37
CA LEU A 213 -7.56 5.05 0.83
C LEU A 213 -6.22 4.40 0.54
N ASP A 214 -5.13 5.10 0.83
CA ASP A 214 -3.76 4.64 0.59
C ASP A 214 -2.83 5.39 1.56
N ASP A 215 -1.72 4.78 1.97
CA ASP A 215 -0.70 5.41 2.82
C ASP A 215 0.37 6.16 1.99
N ILE A 216 0.50 5.84 0.71
CA ILE A 216 1.50 6.39 -0.20
C ILE A 216 0.94 7.58 -0.99
N GLY A 217 1.56 8.75 -0.78
CA GLY A 217 1.11 10.00 -1.40
C GLY A 217 1.15 10.02 -2.94
N GLU A 218 2.10 9.32 -3.57
CA GLU A 218 2.19 9.23 -5.04
C GLU A 218 0.98 8.45 -5.61
N ASN A 219 0.55 7.39 -4.93
CA ASN A 219 -0.64 6.62 -5.31
C ASN A 219 -1.92 7.45 -5.16
N LEU A 220 -2.06 8.21 -4.07
CA LEU A 220 -3.20 9.09 -3.87
C LEU A 220 -3.24 10.20 -4.92
N LYS A 221 -2.09 10.78 -5.27
CA LYS A 221 -2.01 11.81 -6.32
C LYS A 221 -2.49 11.26 -7.66
N ALA A 222 -2.07 10.05 -8.04
CA ALA A 222 -2.56 9.41 -9.25
C ALA A 222 -4.06 9.07 -9.19
N GLY A 223 -4.55 8.58 -8.05
CA GLY A 223 -6.00 8.36 -7.85
C GLY A 223 -6.83 9.63 -7.98
N LYS A 224 -6.34 10.76 -7.42
CA LYS A 224 -6.98 12.07 -7.59
C LYS A 224 -6.98 12.53 -9.05
N ASN A 225 -5.88 12.30 -9.78
CA ASN A 225 -5.81 12.59 -11.21
C ASN A 225 -6.80 11.74 -12.04
N ALA A 226 -7.10 10.52 -11.58
CA ALA A 226 -8.15 9.66 -12.15
C ALA A 226 -9.57 10.09 -11.75
N GLY A 227 -9.73 11.16 -10.96
CA GLY A 227 -11.02 11.70 -10.53
C GLY A 227 -11.57 11.11 -9.24
N LEU A 228 -10.82 10.25 -8.54
CA LEU A 228 -11.22 9.67 -7.27
C LEU A 228 -11.15 10.72 -6.15
N ARG A 229 -12.05 10.61 -5.16
CA ARG A 229 -11.80 11.22 -3.85
C ARG A 229 -10.76 10.39 -3.12
N THR A 230 -9.96 11.02 -2.26
CA THR A 230 -8.81 10.36 -1.62
C THR A 230 -8.74 10.67 -0.14
N VAL A 231 -8.46 9.66 0.68
CA VAL A 231 -8.13 9.80 2.10
C VAL A 231 -6.72 9.26 2.31
N LYS A 232 -5.84 10.09 2.86
CA LYS A 232 -4.48 9.66 3.21
C LYS A 232 -4.50 8.92 4.54
N VAL A 233 -4.02 7.68 4.53
CA VAL A 233 -3.78 6.93 5.76
C VAL A 233 -2.38 7.29 6.26
N THR A 234 -2.28 7.78 7.49
CA THR A 234 -0.99 8.10 8.10
C THR A 234 -0.58 6.93 8.98
N LEU A 235 0.59 6.34 8.72
CA LEU A 235 1.12 5.24 9.53
C LEU A 235 1.21 5.64 11.00
N GLY A 236 0.79 4.74 11.90
CA GLY A 236 0.66 5.02 13.33
C GLY A 236 -0.58 5.85 13.72
N ARG A 237 -1.40 6.30 12.75
CA ARG A 237 -2.62 7.09 12.97
C ARG A 237 -3.81 6.53 12.17
N ILE A 238 -3.91 5.21 12.04
CA ILE A 238 -4.96 4.56 11.24
C ILE A 238 -6.35 4.87 11.78
N GLN A 239 -6.50 5.00 13.10
CA GLN A 239 -7.74 5.46 13.75
C GLN A 239 -8.27 6.78 13.18
N ASP A 240 -7.40 7.72 12.78
CA ASP A 240 -7.81 9.00 12.20
C ASP A 240 -8.44 8.81 10.81
N ALA A 241 -7.89 7.87 10.03
CA ALA A 241 -8.48 7.51 8.74
C ALA A 241 -9.83 6.82 8.92
N VAL A 242 -10.00 6.02 9.98
CA VAL A 242 -11.30 5.42 10.33
C VAL A 242 -12.30 6.50 10.75
N MET A 243 -11.92 7.46 11.59
CA MET A 243 -12.78 8.60 11.94
C MET A 243 -13.19 9.42 10.72
N GLU A 244 -12.29 9.59 9.74
CA GLU A 244 -12.62 10.26 8.50
C GLU A 244 -13.60 9.44 7.65
N LEU A 245 -13.44 8.11 7.60
CA LEU A 245 -14.43 7.21 6.99
C LEU A 245 -15.79 7.30 7.69
N GLU A 246 -15.86 7.44 9.02
CA GLU A 246 -17.12 7.63 9.74
C GLU A 246 -17.84 8.89 9.28
N LYS A 247 -17.12 10.01 9.12
CA LYS A 247 -17.72 11.26 8.60
C LYS A 247 -18.21 11.09 7.17
N ILE A 248 -17.41 10.48 6.31
CA ILE A 248 -17.70 10.27 4.88
C ILE A 248 -18.91 9.35 4.69
N THR A 249 -19.02 8.29 5.50
CA THR A 249 -20.06 7.27 5.37
C THR A 249 -21.29 7.56 6.23
N GLY A 250 -21.12 8.25 7.35
CA GLY A 250 -22.13 8.40 8.40
C GLY A 250 -22.38 7.11 9.20
N LEU A 251 -21.44 6.14 9.16
CA LEU A 251 -21.48 4.94 9.98
C LEU A 251 -20.59 5.08 11.22
N ASP A 252 -20.91 4.33 12.27
CA ASP A 252 -20.11 4.20 13.49
C ASP A 252 -19.13 3.02 13.32
N LEU A 253 -17.88 3.32 12.99
CA LEU A 253 -16.87 2.35 12.54
C LEU A 253 -15.87 1.99 13.64
N LEU A 254 -15.48 2.91 14.52
CA LEU A 254 -14.61 2.59 15.66
C LEU A 254 -15.34 1.70 16.68
N GLU A 255 -14.63 0.78 17.32
CA GLU A 255 -15.17 -0.03 18.42
C GLU A 255 -14.99 0.70 19.75
N GLY A 256 -16.07 0.86 20.53
CA GLY A 256 -16.03 1.52 21.82
C GLY A 256 -15.81 3.03 21.69
N GLY A 257 -16.84 3.83 22.00
CA GLY A 257 -16.78 5.27 21.83
C GLY A 257 -15.73 5.95 22.70
N ASP A 258 -14.53 6.15 22.16
CA ASP A 258 -13.70 7.32 22.45
C ASP A 258 -14.23 8.54 21.68
N LYS A 259 -15.55 8.70 21.67
CA LYS A 259 -16.13 10.05 21.62
C LYS A 259 -15.81 10.63 23.00
N ALA A 260 -14.63 11.22 23.12
CA ALA A 260 -14.33 12.11 24.22
C ALA A 260 -15.54 13.03 24.39
N ARG A 261 -16.29 12.79 25.46
CA ARG A 261 -17.34 13.70 25.92
C ARG A 261 -16.61 14.97 26.32
N LEU A 262 -16.58 15.95 25.42
CA LEU A 262 -16.41 17.35 25.75
C LEU A 262 -17.74 17.90 26.24
#